data_AF-A0A5C5SU78-F1
#
_entry.id   AF-A0A5C5SU78-F1
#
_cell.length_a   1.000
_cell.length_b   1.000
_cell.length_c   1.000
_cell.angle_alpha   90.00
_cell.angle_beta   90.00
_cell.angle_gamma   90.00
#
_symmetry.space_group_name_H-M   'P 1'
#
loop_
_entity.id
_entity.type
_entity.pdbx_description
1 polymer ?
#
loop_
_entity_poly.entity_id
_entity_poly.type
_entity_poly.pdbx_seq_one_letter_code
_entity_poly.pdbx_strand_id
1 'polypeptide(L)'
;MHKQRITVGYVELTEEESDRLFQEVKKDKEVENYSDLQILMNDFDSRIIEPEFKPLADVLAEEAPEEIDGPTERYIEIFNKLENDSRYRIKSSNQE
;
A
#
# COMPACT_ATOMS: atom_id res chain seq x y z
N MET A 1 3.45 21.31 8.73
CA MET A 1 2.26 20.89 7.96
C MET A 1 1.41 20.03 8.87
N HIS A 2 0.10 20.25 8.92
CA HIS A 2 -0.80 19.35 9.65
C HIS A 2 -0.95 18.06 8.84
N LYS A 3 -0.78 16.91 9.47
CA LYS A 3 -1.08 15.62 8.86
C LYS A 3 -2.57 15.57 8.59
N GLN A 4 -2.95 15.06 7.42
CA GLN A 4 -4.33 14.92 7.02
C GLN A 4 -4.55 13.49 6.54
N ARG A 5 -5.73 12.94 6.83
CA ARG A 5 -6.17 11.67 6.27
C ARG A 5 -6.48 11.84 4.79
N ILE A 6 -5.97 10.92 3.99
CA ILE A 6 -6.19 10.87 2.55
C ILE A 6 -7.12 9.71 2.25
N THR A 7 -8.14 9.96 1.43
CA THR A 7 -9.02 8.90 0.93
C THR A 7 -8.60 8.53 -0.47
N VAL A 8 -8.42 7.23 -0.72
CA VAL A 8 -8.08 6.69 -2.03
C VAL A 8 -9.06 5.57 -2.36
N GLY A 9 -9.91 5.75 -3.36
CA GLY A 9 -10.98 4.78 -3.65
C GLY A 9 -11.91 4.59 -2.46
N TYR A 10 -12.01 3.35 -1.95
CA TYR A 10 -12.84 3.01 -0.80
C TYR A 10 -12.08 2.97 0.55
N VAL A 11 -10.78 3.27 0.54
CA VAL A 11 -9.94 3.22 1.75
C VAL A 11 -9.64 4.64 2.23
N GLU A 12 -10.02 4.94 3.48
CA GLU A 12 -9.52 6.11 4.21
C GLU A 12 -8.20 5.72 4.90
N LEU A 13 -7.11 6.37 4.52
CA LEU A 13 -5.80 6.15 5.12
C LEU A 13 -5.72 6.84 6.49
N THR A 14 -5.05 6.18 7.44
CA THR A 14 -4.60 6.81 8.68
C THR A 14 -3.65 7.97 8.40
N GLU A 15 -3.43 8.84 9.38
CA GLU A 15 -2.51 9.97 9.23
C GLU A 15 -1.07 9.51 8.92
N GLU A 16 -0.67 8.35 9.44
CA GLU A 16 0.65 7.76 9.18
C GLU A 16 0.75 7.16 7.77
N GLU A 17 -0.27 6.44 7.32
CA GLU A 17 -0.34 5.92 5.94
C GLU A 17 -0.39 7.05 4.91
N SER A 18 -1.13 8.11 5.22
CA SER A 18 -1.23 9.31 4.40
C SER A 18 0.11 10.01 4.26
N ASP A 19 0.88 10.10 5.36
CA ASP A 19 2.23 10.66 5.34
C ASP A 19 3.19 9.78 4.52
N ARG A 20 3.14 8.45 4.67
CA ARG A 20 3.93 7.52 3.85
C ARG A 20 3.62 7.68 2.36
N LEU A 21 2.33 7.71 2.01
CA LEU A 21 1.90 7.92 0.62
C LEU A 21 2.39 9.28 0.10
N PHE A 22 2.28 10.33 0.90
CA PHE A 22 2.76 11.66 0.51
C PHE A 22 4.25 11.67 0.20
N GLN A 23 5.08 11.04 1.04
CA GLN A 23 6.53 10.97 0.78
C GLN A 23 6.86 10.16 -0.48
N GLU A 24 6.11 9.09 -0.78
CA GLU A 24 6.32 8.31 -2.01
C GLU A 24 5.89 9.10 -3.24
N VAL A 25 4.66 9.62 -3.25
CA VAL A 25 4.12 10.38 -4.38
C VAL A 25 4.95 11.62 -4.67
N LYS A 26 5.45 12.32 -3.64
CA LYS A 26 6.29 13.53 -3.79
C LYS A 26 7.62 13.26 -4.52
N LYS A 27 8.12 12.03 -4.55
CA LYS A 27 9.34 11.69 -5.30
C LYS A 27 9.11 11.67 -6.80
N ASP A 28 7.91 11.29 -7.23
CA ASP A 28 7.58 11.04 -8.63
C ASP A 28 6.65 12.11 -9.24
N LYS A 29 5.89 12.81 -8.40
CA LYS A 29 4.89 13.80 -8.79
C LYS A 29 5.14 15.11 -8.04
N GLU A 30 4.84 16.24 -8.70
CA GLU A 30 4.93 17.58 -8.10
C GLU A 30 3.76 17.81 -7.14
N VAL A 31 3.84 17.24 -5.94
CA VAL A 31 2.84 17.38 -4.88
C VAL A 31 3.47 18.09 -3.68
N GLU A 32 2.97 19.26 -3.34
CA GLU A 32 3.58 20.12 -2.31
C GLU A 32 2.88 19.99 -0.96
N ASN A 33 1.60 19.62 -0.94
CA ASN A 33 0.79 19.54 0.26
C ASN A 33 -0.25 18.39 0.20
N TYR A 34 -0.90 18.10 1.34
CA TYR A 34 -1.90 17.03 1.44
C TYR A 34 -3.17 17.28 0.63
N SER A 35 -3.53 18.55 0.37
CA SER A 35 -4.68 18.87 -0.49
C SER A 35 -4.40 18.49 -1.94
N ASP A 36 -3.20 18.80 -2.44
CA ASP A 36 -2.75 18.39 -3.78
C ASP A 36 -2.73 16.86 -3.89
N LEU A 37 -2.25 16.18 -2.84
CA LEU A 37 -2.28 14.72 -2.78
C LEU A 37 -3.71 14.19 -2.84
N GLN A 38 -4.63 14.77 -2.07
CA GLN A 38 -6.04 14.35 -2.09
C GLN A 38 -6.68 14.56 -3.47
N ILE A 39 -6.35 15.65 -4.15
CA ILE A 39 -6.82 15.90 -5.53
C ILE A 39 -6.29 14.81 -6.45
N LEU A 40 -4.99 14.53 -6.42
CA LEU A 40 -4.37 13.48 -7.23
C LEU A 40 -4.99 12.10 -6.94
N MET A 41 -5.22 11.78 -5.67
CA MET A 41 -5.75 10.48 -5.26
C MET A 41 -7.21 10.23 -5.67
N ASN A 42 -7.95 11.24 -6.12
CA ASN A 42 -9.30 11.04 -6.68
C ASN A 42 -9.25 10.20 -7.97
N ASP A 43 -8.18 10.32 -8.75
CA ASP A 43 -7.95 9.55 -9.98
C ASP A 43 -7.37 8.14 -9.72
N PHE A 44 -7.02 7.86 -8.46
CA PHE A 44 -6.48 6.58 -8.04
C PHE A 44 -7.57 5.74 -7.37
N ASP A 45 -7.36 4.42 -7.38
CA ASP A 45 -8.07 3.47 -6.54
C ASP A 45 -7.08 2.81 -5.58
N SER A 46 -7.64 2.11 -4.60
CA SER A 46 -6.85 1.34 -3.65
C SER A 46 -7.39 -0.07 -3.52
N ARG A 47 -6.52 -1.00 -3.13
CA ARG A 47 -6.90 -2.34 -2.70
C ARG A 47 -6.00 -2.80 -1.58
N ILE A 48 -6.57 -3.58 -0.67
CA ILE A 48 -5.81 -4.25 0.37
C ILE A 48 -5.25 -5.53 -0.22
N ILE A 49 -3.94 -5.69 -0.14
CA ILE A 49 -3.25 -6.93 -0.48
C ILE A 49 -3.01 -7.65 0.83
N GLU A 50 -3.78 -8.70 1.03
CA GLU A 50 -3.55 -9.68 2.09
C GLU A 50 -2.47 -10.67 1.61
N PRO A 51 -1.52 -11.04 2.49
CA PRO A 51 -0.56 -12.05 2.14
C PRO A 51 -1.25 -13.41 1.98
N GLU A 52 -1.18 -13.97 0.78
CA GLU A 52 -1.57 -15.37 0.57
C GLU A 52 -0.53 -16.27 1.23
N PHE A 53 -0.86 -16.86 2.37
CA PHE A 53 -0.09 -17.96 2.93
C PHE A 53 -0.22 -19.16 2.00
N LYS A 54 0.77 -19.37 1.14
CA LYS A 54 0.96 -20.67 0.48
C LYS A 54 1.84 -21.50 1.40
N PRO A 55 1.29 -22.48 2.14
CA PRO A 55 2.13 -23.41 2.87
C PRO A 55 3.09 -24.05 1.87
N LEU A 56 4.39 -24.04 2.19
CA LEU A 56 5.44 -24.71 1.42
C LEU A 56 5.23 -26.24 1.33
N ALA A 57 4.17 -26.77 1.96
CA ALA A 57 3.80 -28.18 2.00
C ALA A 57 3.57 -28.81 0.62
N ASP A 58 3.26 -28.03 -0.42
CA ASP A 58 3.04 -28.57 -1.78
C ASP A 58 4.32 -28.66 -2.64
N VAL A 59 5.49 -28.20 -2.17
CA VAL A 59 6.70 -28.11 -3.02
C VAL A 59 7.95 -28.85 -2.52
N LEU A 60 8.02 -29.36 -1.28
CA LEU A 60 9.23 -30.05 -0.82
C LEU A 60 8.95 -31.41 -0.18
N ALA A 61 9.03 -32.45 -1.01
CA ALA A 61 9.59 -33.72 -0.59
C ALA A 61 11.09 -33.50 -0.33
N GLU A 62 11.52 -33.83 0.88
CA GLU A 62 12.92 -33.91 1.35
C GLU A 62 13.61 -32.55 1.62
N GLU A 63 14.06 -32.40 2.88
CA GLU A 63 14.71 -31.23 3.50
C GLU A 63 13.80 -30.05 3.86
N ALA A 64 13.43 -30.00 5.15
CA ALA A 64 12.68 -28.89 5.75
C ALA A 64 13.48 -27.59 5.63
N PRO A 65 12.98 -26.58 4.89
CA PRO A 65 13.46 -25.22 5.09
C PRO A 65 12.96 -24.76 6.46
N GLU A 66 13.82 -24.05 7.21
CA GLU A 66 13.41 -23.29 8.38
C GLU A 66 12.13 -22.50 8.07
N GLU A 67 11.18 -22.45 9.02
CA GLU A 67 9.99 -21.59 8.92
C GLU A 67 10.46 -20.17 8.59
N ILE A 68 10.40 -19.81 7.30
CA ILE A 68 10.53 -18.43 6.89
C ILE A 68 9.19 -17.84 7.32
N ASP A 69 9.18 -17.12 8.44
CA ASP A 69 8.08 -16.22 8.83
C ASP A 69 7.58 -15.56 7.53
N GLY A 70 6.42 -16.01 7.06
CA GLY A 70 5.85 -15.51 5.82
C GLY A 70 5.60 -14.01 5.95
N PRO A 71 5.35 -13.28 4.85
CA PRO A 71 4.90 -11.91 4.97
C PRO A 71 3.57 -11.94 5.74
N THR A 72 3.60 -11.65 7.04
CA THR A 72 2.41 -11.41 7.88
C THR A 72 1.85 -10.02 7.63
N GLU A 73 2.54 -9.23 6.80
CA GLU A 73 2.27 -7.82 6.62
C GLU A 73 1.25 -7.57 5.50
N ARG A 74 0.12 -6.95 5.84
CA ARG A 74 -0.88 -6.39 4.92
C ARG A 74 -0.36 -5.11 4.29
N TYR A 75 -0.62 -4.96 3.00
CA TYR A 75 -0.26 -3.75 2.24
C TYR A 75 -1.50 -3.10 1.65
N ILE A 76 -1.47 -1.77 1.53
CA ILE A 76 -2.43 -1.02 0.73
C ILE A 76 -1.73 -0.70 -0.58
N GLU A 77 -2.26 -1.24 -1.67
CA GLU A 77 -1.81 -0.92 -3.02
C GLU A 77 -2.71 0.16 -3.61
N ILE A 78 -2.09 1.23 -4.08
CA ILE A 78 -2.73 2.40 -4.67
C ILE A 78 -2.32 2.47 -6.13
N PHE A 79 -3.29 2.53 -7.04
CA PHE A 79 -3.03 2.46 -8.47
C PHE A 79 -3.93 3.45 -9.23
N ASN A 80 -3.40 4.04 -10.30
CA ASN A 80 -4.16 4.94 -11.14
C ASN A 80 -5.23 4.16 -11.92
N LYS A 81 -6.48 4.66 -11.92
CA LYS A 81 -7.64 4.00 -12.56
C LYS A 81 -7.59 4.08 -14.08
N LEU A 82 -7.01 5.14 -14.61
CA LEU A 82 -7.03 5.51 -16.02
C LEU A 82 -5.77 5.04 -16.75
N GLU A 83 -4.63 5.03 -16.05
CA GLU A 83 -3.32 4.72 -16.63
C GLU A 83 -2.56 3.71 -15.76
N ASN A 84 -1.91 2.72 -16.38
CA ASN A 84 -1.10 1.72 -15.65
C ASN A 84 0.30 2.25 -15.22
N ASP A 85 0.53 3.56 -15.31
CA ASP A 85 1.86 4.15 -15.16
C ASP A 85 2.28 4.39 -13.70
N SER A 86 1.32 4.56 -12.78
CA SER A 86 1.62 4.91 -11.39
C SER A 86 0.97 3.94 -10.41
N ARG A 87 1.83 3.25 -9.63
CA ARG A 87 1.43 2.33 -8.58
C ARG A 87 2.29 2.54 -7.34
N TYR A 88 1.64 2.73 -6.20
CA TYR A 88 2.27 2.89 -4.90
C TYR A 88 1.84 1.76 -3.98
N ARG A 89 2.77 1.29 -3.13
CA ARG A 89 2.46 0.28 -2.12
C ARG A 89 2.95 0.77 -0.77
N ILE A 90 2.02 0.91 0.16
CA ILE A 90 2.31 1.31 1.54
C ILE A 90 1.94 0.18 2.50
N LYS A 91 2.72 0.03 3.58
CA LYS A 91 2.37 -0.89 4.67
C LYS A 91 1.09 -0.39 5.34
N SER A 92 0.09 -1.27 5.46
CA SER A 92 -1.13 -1.00 6.21
C SER A 92 -0.79 -0.79 7.69
N SER A 93 -1.44 0.14 8.36
CA SER A 93 -1.41 0.27 9.82
C SER A 93 -2.30 -0.79 10.48
N ASN A 94 -3.33 -1.26 9.77
CA ASN A 94 -4.18 -2.35 10.21
C ASN A 94 -3.63 -3.69 9.71
N GLN A 95 -3.06 -4.46 10.64
CA GLN A 95 -2.47 -5.78 10.42
C GLN A 95 -3.34 -6.93 10.95
N GLU A 96 -4.51 -6.62 11.52
CA GLU A 96 -5.41 -7.58 12.20
C GLU A 96 -6.49 -8.13 11.27
#